data_AF-A0A7J7NWN4-F1
#
_entry.id   AF-A0A7J7NWN4-F1
#
_cell.length_a   1.000
_cell.length_b   1.000
_cell.length_c   1.000
_cell.angle_alpha   90.00
_cell.angle_beta   90.00
_cell.angle_gamma   90.00
#
_symmetry.space_group_name_H-M   'P 1'
#
loop_
_entity.id
_entity.type
_entity.pdbx_description
1 polymer ?
#
loop_
_entity_poly.entity_id
_entity_poly.type
_entity_poly.pdbx_seq_one_letter_code
_entity_poly.pdbx_strand_id
1 'polypeptide(L)'
;MSNFTDTYARTRSGNMTSTNDANVELNKKIIDLYSDPSFEDIWGTHMHHGFYDLNSTTKPNVQTAQICMIEEALRFANVPVFCNNGYGLQVTFQVPDVLLLPFSNRQFGTVWSLECGDHLPDKTKFVSELVSVAAPGGPIILTTLCIGDLTPNEESLKPQERELLQSLCESMCLLEWISCVHYADLFKSHTMKVLP
;
A
#
# COMPACT_ATOMS: atom_id res chain seq x y z
N MET A 1 -26.03 -0.62 -10.74
CA MET A 1 -24.64 -0.84 -11.18
C MET A 1 -24.07 0.51 -11.56
N SER A 2 -23.44 1.19 -10.60
CA SER A 2 -22.91 2.55 -10.74
C SER A 2 -21.39 2.48 -10.91
N ASN A 3 -20.91 3.02 -12.03
CA ASN A 3 -19.50 3.06 -12.41
C ASN A 3 -18.72 4.02 -11.50
N PHE A 4 -17.55 3.57 -11.06
CA PHE A 4 -16.74 4.14 -9.98
C PHE A 4 -15.63 5.11 -10.47
N THR A 5 -15.79 5.75 -11.63
CA THR A 5 -14.67 6.43 -12.32
C THR A 5 -14.62 7.96 -12.24
N ASP A 6 -15.37 8.64 -11.35
CA ASP A 6 -15.63 10.09 -11.55
C ASP A 6 -15.35 11.02 -10.36
N THR A 7 -14.32 10.77 -9.53
CA THR A 7 -14.08 11.61 -8.32
C THR A 7 -12.74 12.36 -8.25
N TYR A 8 -11.93 12.40 -9.30
CA TYR A 8 -10.64 13.13 -9.28
C TYR A 8 -10.56 14.29 -10.29
N ALA A 9 -11.55 15.19 -10.29
CA ALA A 9 -11.47 16.43 -11.07
C ALA A 9 -12.17 17.61 -10.37
N ARG A 10 -11.44 18.29 -9.47
CA ARG A 10 -11.52 19.72 -9.04
C ARG A 10 -10.79 19.80 -7.68
N THR A 11 -9.75 20.61 -7.46
CA THR A 11 -9.78 22.08 -7.49
C THR A 11 -8.35 22.69 -7.42
N ARG A 12 -8.11 23.73 -8.25
CA ARG A 12 -7.24 24.94 -8.12
C ARG A 12 -5.71 24.88 -7.91
N SER A 13 -5.01 25.17 -9.02
CA SER A 13 -4.22 26.41 -9.29
C SER A 13 -3.06 26.77 -8.34
N GLY A 14 -1.87 26.23 -8.63
CA GLY A 14 -0.56 26.80 -8.32
C GLY A 14 0.48 26.23 -9.30
N ASN A 15 1.27 27.09 -9.95
CA ASN A 15 2.22 26.73 -11.00
C ASN A 15 3.27 25.69 -10.53
N MET A 16 3.15 24.44 -10.98
CA MET A 16 4.14 23.38 -10.84
C MET A 16 3.91 22.33 -11.95
N THR A 17 4.19 22.69 -13.20
CA THR A 17 3.65 21.99 -14.39
C THR A 17 4.54 20.91 -14.99
N SER A 18 5.82 20.78 -14.66
CA SER A 18 6.68 19.77 -15.32
C SER A 18 6.75 18.42 -14.62
N THR A 19 6.68 18.38 -13.29
CA THR A 19 6.73 17.13 -12.49
C THR A 19 5.38 16.42 -12.45
N ASN A 20 4.27 17.18 -12.47
CA ASN A 20 2.93 16.59 -12.44
C ASN A 20 2.58 15.80 -13.70
N ASP A 21 2.96 16.28 -14.88
CA ASP A 21 2.62 15.59 -16.14
C ASP A 21 3.40 14.28 -16.31
N ALA A 22 4.69 14.27 -15.94
CA ALA A 22 5.52 13.07 -15.95
C ALA A 22 5.03 12.02 -14.94
N ASN A 23 4.66 12.44 -13.73
CA ASN A 23 4.11 11.53 -12.72
C ASN A 23 2.72 10.99 -13.15
N VAL A 24 1.89 11.80 -13.80
CA VAL A 24 0.61 11.34 -14.37
C VAL A 24 0.83 10.33 -15.48
N GLU A 25 1.81 10.53 -16.36
CA GLU A 25 2.15 9.59 -17.42
C GLU A 25 2.72 8.28 -16.86
N LEU A 26 3.59 8.34 -15.85
CA LEU A 26 4.12 7.17 -15.16
C LEU A 26 3.02 6.36 -14.47
N ASN A 27 2.13 7.02 -13.73
CA ASN A 27 0.99 6.37 -13.07
C ASN A 27 0.11 5.67 -14.09
N LYS A 28 -0.14 6.31 -15.24
CA LYS A 28 -0.86 5.67 -16.35
C LYS A 28 -0.13 4.44 -16.87
N LYS A 29 1.19 4.52 -17.11
CA LYS A 29 1.97 3.36 -17.57
C LYS A 29 1.94 2.18 -16.57
N ILE A 30 2.01 2.45 -15.27
CA ILE A 30 1.91 1.43 -14.22
C ILE A 30 0.51 0.80 -14.21
N ILE A 31 -0.54 1.63 -14.25
CA ILE A 31 -1.93 1.16 -14.32
C ILE A 31 -2.14 0.34 -15.59
N ASP A 32 -1.69 0.84 -16.74
CA ASP A 32 -1.82 0.18 -18.03
C ASP A 32 -1.08 -1.17 -18.03
N LEU A 33 0.12 -1.26 -17.44
CA LEU A 33 0.86 -2.51 -17.31
C LEU A 33 0.11 -3.55 -16.47
N TYR A 34 -0.38 -3.19 -15.28
CA TYR A 34 -1.12 -4.13 -14.42
C TYR A 34 -2.56 -4.38 -14.87
N SER A 35 -3.10 -3.52 -15.74
CA SER A 35 -4.43 -3.68 -16.33
C SER A 35 -4.38 -4.32 -17.72
N ASP A 36 -3.18 -4.62 -18.25
CA ASP A 36 -3.01 -5.26 -19.54
C ASP A 36 -3.45 -6.73 -19.43
N PRO A 37 -4.56 -7.13 -20.09
CA PRO A 37 -5.10 -8.47 -19.99
C PRO A 37 -4.17 -9.55 -20.58
N SER A 38 -3.18 -9.17 -21.40
CA SER A 38 -2.21 -10.12 -21.96
C SER A 38 -1.33 -10.78 -20.89
N PHE A 39 -1.15 -10.16 -19.73
CA PHE A 39 -0.46 -10.80 -18.63
C PHE A 39 -1.26 -11.95 -18.00
N GLU A 40 -2.59 -11.83 -17.96
CA GLU A 40 -3.46 -12.94 -17.55
C GLU A 40 -3.38 -14.11 -18.54
N ASP A 41 -3.13 -13.86 -19.83
CA ASP A 41 -2.94 -14.94 -20.81
C ASP A 41 -1.67 -15.77 -20.55
N ILE A 42 -0.61 -15.15 -20.02
CA ILE A 42 0.69 -15.82 -19.76
C ILE A 42 0.74 -16.41 -18.35
N TRP A 43 0.36 -15.64 -17.34
CA TRP A 43 0.49 -16.01 -15.93
C TRP A 43 -0.82 -16.52 -15.32
N GLY A 44 -1.95 -16.35 -16.00
CA GLY A 44 -3.27 -16.72 -15.47
C GLY A 44 -3.57 -16.02 -14.16
N THR A 45 -4.35 -16.69 -13.32
CA THR A 45 -4.66 -16.22 -11.96
C THR A 45 -3.43 -16.02 -11.07
N HIS A 46 -2.25 -16.54 -11.45
CA HIS A 46 -1.01 -16.49 -10.67
C HIS A 46 -0.22 -15.20 -10.83
N MET A 47 -0.69 -14.27 -11.68
CA MET A 47 -0.12 -12.93 -11.81
C MET A 47 -0.01 -12.20 -10.46
N HIS A 48 -0.83 -12.59 -9.48
CA HIS A 48 -0.78 -12.07 -8.12
C HIS A 48 -0.33 -13.15 -7.12
N HIS A 49 0.46 -12.73 -6.14
CA HIS A 49 0.86 -13.58 -5.02
C HIS A 49 -0.37 -14.18 -4.34
N GLY A 50 -0.34 -15.50 -4.12
CA GLY A 50 -1.46 -16.23 -3.54
C GLY A 50 -1.12 -17.71 -3.37
N PHE A 51 -1.96 -18.42 -2.61
CA PHE A 51 -1.86 -19.86 -2.45
C PHE A 51 -2.75 -20.56 -3.47
N TYR A 52 -2.16 -21.54 -4.16
CA TYR A 52 -2.82 -22.33 -5.20
C TYR A 52 -2.63 -23.81 -4.88
N ASP A 53 -3.71 -24.49 -4.47
CA ASP A 53 -3.67 -25.93 -4.19
C ASP A 53 -3.44 -26.72 -5.48
N LEU A 54 -2.35 -27.48 -5.52
CA LEU A 54 -1.95 -28.31 -6.66
C LEU A 54 -2.94 -29.44 -6.94
N ASN A 55 -3.77 -29.83 -5.97
CA ASN A 55 -4.78 -30.87 -6.12
C ASN A 55 -6.16 -30.31 -6.49
N SER A 56 -6.34 -28.99 -6.46
CA SER A 56 -7.62 -28.35 -6.81
C SER A 56 -7.83 -28.34 -8.32
N THR A 57 -9.04 -28.71 -8.74
CA THR A 57 -9.47 -28.59 -10.16
C THR A 57 -10.02 -27.20 -10.48
N THR A 58 -10.28 -26.37 -9.47
CA THR A 58 -10.76 -25.00 -9.61
C THR A 58 -9.69 -24.01 -9.17
N LYS A 59 -9.40 -23.02 -10.02
CA LYS A 59 -8.49 -21.94 -9.65
C LYS A 59 -9.24 -20.84 -8.89
N PRO A 60 -8.78 -20.42 -7.70
CA PRO A 60 -9.36 -19.30 -6.99
C PRO A 60 -9.14 -17.99 -7.78
N ASN A 61 -10.02 -17.01 -7.56
CA ASN A 61 -9.71 -15.63 -7.97
C ASN A 61 -8.58 -15.07 -7.10
N VAL A 62 -7.98 -13.95 -7.53
CA VAL A 62 -6.83 -13.32 -6.86
C VAL A 62 -7.08 -13.06 -5.37
N GLN A 63 -8.24 -12.52 -5.01
CA GLN A 63 -8.58 -12.18 -3.62
C GLN A 63 -8.63 -13.43 -2.74
N THR A 64 -9.26 -14.49 -3.24
CA THR A 64 -9.31 -15.79 -2.54
C THR A 64 -7.91 -16.38 -2.40
N ALA A 65 -7.07 -16.31 -3.44
CA ALA A 65 -5.71 -16.82 -3.39
C ALA A 65 -4.84 -16.10 -2.35
N GLN A 66 -4.98 -14.78 -2.22
CA GLN A 66 -4.28 -13.97 -1.21
C GLN A 66 -4.73 -14.30 0.21
N ILE A 67 -6.03 -14.46 0.44
CA ILE A 67 -6.57 -14.88 1.74
C ILE A 67 -6.04 -16.26 2.11
N CYS A 68 -6.14 -17.23 1.20
CA CYS A 68 -5.64 -18.59 1.44
C CYS A 68 -4.14 -18.61 1.72
N MET A 69 -3.35 -17.73 1.12
CA MET A 69 -1.91 -17.61 1.41
C MET A 69 -1.65 -17.27 2.87
N ILE A 70 -2.40 -16.32 3.44
CA ILE A 70 -2.22 -15.93 4.84
C ILE A 70 -2.76 -17.04 5.76
N GLU A 71 -3.90 -17.65 5.43
CA GLU A 71 -4.43 -18.78 6.19
C GLU A 71 -3.45 -19.96 6.24
N GLU A 72 -2.85 -20.33 5.11
CA GLU A 72 -1.86 -21.40 5.03
C GLU A 72 -0.55 -21.04 5.73
N ALA A 73 -0.11 -19.78 5.67
CA ALA A 73 1.06 -19.31 6.42
C ALA A 73 0.83 -19.43 7.94
N LEU A 74 -0.35 -19.02 8.43
CA LEU A 74 -0.74 -19.16 9.83
C LEU A 74 -0.82 -20.64 10.24
N ARG A 75 -1.43 -21.48 9.39
CA ARG A 75 -1.51 -22.93 9.59
C ARG A 75 -0.12 -23.56 9.68
N PHE A 76 0.78 -23.22 8.76
CA PHE A 76 2.16 -23.72 8.74
C PHE A 76 2.95 -23.29 9.98
N ALA A 77 2.71 -22.08 10.48
CA ALA A 77 3.30 -21.57 11.71
C ALA A 77 2.68 -22.15 13.00
N ASN A 78 1.73 -23.10 12.89
CA ASN A 78 0.94 -23.63 14.01
C ASN A 78 0.24 -22.54 14.84
N VAL A 79 -0.18 -21.46 14.17
CA VAL A 79 -0.97 -20.40 14.79
C VAL A 79 -2.45 -20.82 14.72
N PRO A 80 -3.11 -21.11 15.85
CA PRO A 80 -4.50 -21.57 15.83
C PRO A 80 -5.42 -20.43 15.41
N VAL A 81 -5.97 -20.51 14.21
CA VAL A 81 -7.13 -19.73 13.78
C VAL A 81 -8.38 -20.51 14.19
N PHE A 82 -9.40 -19.87 14.75
CA PHE A 82 -10.51 -20.54 15.46
C PHE A 82 -11.05 -21.83 14.80
N CYS A 83 -10.91 -22.95 15.52
CA CYS A 83 -11.68 -24.18 15.33
C CYS A 83 -12.69 -24.29 16.49
N ASN A 84 -13.84 -23.59 16.44
CA ASN A 84 -15.05 -23.74 17.30
C ASN A 84 -14.93 -23.91 18.84
N ASN A 85 -13.73 -23.92 19.44
CA ASN A 85 -13.49 -24.39 20.81
C ASN A 85 -12.96 -23.29 21.75
N GLY A 86 -13.05 -22.02 21.36
CA GLY A 86 -12.81 -20.86 22.25
C GLY A 86 -11.34 -20.46 22.50
N TYR A 87 -10.36 -21.18 21.98
CA TYR A 87 -8.93 -20.83 22.09
C TYR A 87 -8.31 -20.73 20.69
N GLY A 88 -8.23 -19.51 20.13
CA GLY A 88 -7.64 -19.24 18.81
C GLY A 88 -7.60 -17.74 18.51
N LEU A 89 -6.81 -17.33 17.52
CA LEU A 89 -6.82 -15.97 17.00
C LEU A 89 -8.03 -15.77 16.07
N GLN A 90 -8.72 -14.64 16.25
CA GLN A 90 -9.74 -14.19 15.32
C GLN A 90 -9.04 -13.47 14.19
N VAL A 91 -9.08 -14.04 13.00
CA VAL A 91 -8.51 -13.41 11.81
C VAL A 91 -9.67 -13.07 10.88
N THR A 92 -9.65 -11.87 10.31
CA THR A 92 -10.64 -11.41 9.34
C THR A 92 -9.90 -10.71 8.22
N PHE A 93 -10.22 -11.09 6.98
CA PHE A 93 -9.61 -10.54 5.78
C PHE A 93 -10.61 -9.67 5.05
N GLN A 94 -10.14 -8.54 4.53
CA GLN A 94 -10.91 -7.62 3.71
C GLN A 94 -10.00 -7.07 2.62
N VAL A 95 -10.61 -6.66 1.50
CA VAL A 95 -9.91 -6.00 0.38
C VAL A 95 -10.45 -4.57 0.24
N PRO A 96 -10.07 -3.64 1.15
CA PRO A 96 -10.47 -2.23 1.04
C PRO A 96 -9.46 -1.41 0.21
N ASP A 97 -9.91 -0.24 -0.25
CA ASP A 97 -8.99 0.84 -0.60
C ASP A 97 -8.37 1.39 0.68
N VAL A 98 -7.03 1.35 0.80
CA VAL A 98 -6.32 1.82 1.99
C VAL A 98 -6.40 3.34 2.16
N LEU A 99 -6.70 4.09 1.10
CA LEU A 99 -6.99 5.52 1.18
C LEU A 99 -8.43 5.82 1.61
N LEU A 100 -9.26 4.77 1.81
CA LEU A 100 -10.63 4.85 2.27
C LEU A 100 -11.01 3.60 3.09
N LEU A 101 -10.42 3.46 4.28
CA LEU A 101 -10.62 2.27 5.10
C LEU A 101 -12.06 2.19 5.63
N PRO A 102 -12.76 1.04 5.50
CA PRO A 102 -14.15 0.88 5.91
C PRO A 102 -14.28 0.59 7.42
N PHE A 103 -13.43 1.22 8.24
CA PHE A 103 -13.37 0.99 9.67
C PHE A 103 -13.80 2.23 10.45
N SER A 104 -14.26 2.00 11.68
CA SER A 104 -14.55 3.11 12.58
C SER A 104 -13.23 3.73 13.07
N ASN A 105 -13.26 5.03 13.34
CA ASN A 105 -12.13 5.70 13.99
C ASN A 105 -11.80 4.98 15.31
N ARG A 106 -10.51 4.86 15.61
CA ARG A 106 -9.97 4.38 16.89
C ARG A 106 -10.34 2.94 17.25
N GLN A 107 -10.48 2.08 16.24
CA GLN A 107 -10.93 0.71 16.40
C GLN A 107 -9.80 -0.28 16.78
N PHE A 108 -8.57 -0.05 16.34
CA PHE A 108 -7.50 -1.05 16.44
C PHE A 108 -6.44 -0.68 17.45
N GLY A 109 -6.13 -1.60 18.37
CA GLY A 109 -5.08 -1.40 19.38
C GLY A 109 -3.67 -1.28 18.79
N THR A 110 -3.42 -1.89 17.63
CA THR A 110 -2.17 -1.80 16.87
C THR A 110 -2.52 -1.79 15.39
N VAL A 111 -1.80 -0.99 14.59
CA VAL A 111 -1.91 -0.96 13.13
C VAL A 111 -0.54 -1.22 12.53
N TRP A 112 -0.47 -2.01 11.47
CA TRP A 112 0.78 -2.30 10.77
C TRP A 112 0.58 -2.23 9.25
N SER A 113 1.44 -1.47 8.57
CA SER A 113 1.63 -1.52 7.13
C SER A 113 3.01 -2.11 6.77
N LEU A 114 3.01 -3.10 5.88
CA LEU A 114 4.20 -3.75 5.32
C LEU A 114 4.31 -3.41 3.83
N GLU A 115 5.29 -2.60 3.46
CA GLU A 115 5.68 -2.27 2.08
C GLU A 115 4.51 -1.83 1.17
N CYS A 116 3.48 -1.23 1.78
CA CYS A 116 2.27 -0.81 1.07
C CYS A 116 2.34 0.66 0.61
N GLY A 117 3.00 1.53 1.40
CA GLY A 117 3.02 2.98 1.16
C GLY A 117 3.58 3.37 -0.20
N ASP A 118 4.51 2.58 -0.74
CA ASP A 118 5.20 2.83 -2.01
C ASP A 118 4.32 2.65 -3.24
N HIS A 119 3.16 2.01 -3.08
CA HIS A 119 2.13 1.89 -4.12
C HIS A 119 1.09 3.02 -4.08
N LEU A 120 1.12 3.88 -3.05
CA LEU A 120 0.06 4.85 -2.79
C LEU A 120 0.41 6.27 -3.24
N PRO A 121 -0.44 6.94 -4.04
CA PRO A 121 -0.12 8.27 -4.56
C PRO A 121 -0.20 9.35 -3.48
N ASP A 122 -1.10 9.19 -2.50
CA ASP A 122 -1.30 10.17 -1.43
C ASP A 122 -0.79 9.63 -0.10
N LYS A 123 0.48 9.95 0.20
CA LYS A 123 1.13 9.58 1.46
C LYS A 123 0.50 10.26 2.68
N THR A 124 -0.06 11.46 2.51
CA THR A 124 -0.71 12.20 3.59
C THR A 124 -2.01 11.52 3.98
N LYS A 125 -2.86 11.21 3.00
CA LYS A 125 -4.11 10.48 3.22
C LYS A 125 -3.85 9.09 3.76
N PHE A 126 -2.86 8.38 3.23
CA PHE A 126 -2.41 7.08 3.75
C PHE A 126 -2.10 7.13 5.25
N VAL A 127 -1.20 8.04 5.67
CA VAL A 127 -0.88 8.21 7.11
C VAL A 127 -2.12 8.59 7.91
N SER A 128 -2.98 9.45 7.36
CA SER A 128 -4.22 9.86 8.02
C SER A 128 -5.18 8.68 8.28
N GLU A 129 -5.34 7.78 7.31
CA GLU A 129 -6.17 6.58 7.45
C GLU A 129 -5.59 5.61 8.51
N LEU A 130 -4.27 5.38 8.50
CA LEU A 130 -3.62 4.56 9.52
C LEU A 130 -3.82 5.12 10.94
N VAL A 131 -3.69 6.44 11.10
CA VAL A 131 -3.90 7.12 12.40
C VAL A 131 -5.38 7.13 12.79
N SER A 132 -6.28 7.32 11.83
CA SER A 132 -7.72 7.36 12.07
C SER A 132 -8.21 6.06 12.70
N VAL A 133 -7.80 4.91 12.17
CA VAL A 133 -8.27 3.60 12.63
C VAL A 133 -7.53 3.12 13.89
N ALA A 134 -6.37 3.68 14.21
CA ALA A 134 -5.61 3.37 15.42
C ALA A 134 -6.28 3.93 16.70
N ALA A 135 -6.45 3.09 17.70
CA ALA A 135 -6.94 3.48 19.02
C ALA A 135 -5.96 4.44 19.72
N PRO A 136 -6.42 5.31 20.64
CA PRO A 136 -5.54 6.18 21.40
C PRO A 136 -4.42 5.39 22.10
N GLY A 137 -3.17 5.79 21.86
CA GLY A 137 -1.99 5.11 22.43
C GLY A 137 -1.59 3.81 21.73
N GLY A 138 -2.33 3.37 20.72
CA GLY A 138 -1.99 2.20 19.92
C GLY A 138 -0.78 2.46 19.01
N PRO A 139 0.19 1.54 18.92
CA PRO A 139 1.33 1.71 18.02
C PRO A 139 0.92 1.54 16.56
N ILE A 140 1.57 2.30 15.70
CA ILE A 140 1.54 2.12 14.25
C ILE A 140 2.94 1.72 13.81
N ILE A 141 3.05 0.58 13.13
CA ILE A 141 4.30 0.09 12.55
C ILE A 141 4.24 0.32 11.05
N LEU A 142 5.24 1.00 10.50
CA LEU A 142 5.37 1.22 9.07
C LEU A 142 6.71 0.67 8.58
N THR A 143 6.65 -0.29 7.67
CA THR A 143 7.79 -0.76 6.88
C THR A 143 7.54 -0.32 5.45
N THR A 144 8.46 0.43 4.84
CA THR A 144 8.28 1.04 3.51
C THR A 144 9.64 1.39 2.91
N LEU A 145 9.71 1.54 1.60
CA LEU A 145 10.88 2.06 0.91
C LEU A 145 10.95 3.59 1.08
N CYS A 146 12.16 4.09 1.30
CA CYS A 146 12.40 5.51 1.49
C CYS A 146 13.60 5.94 0.66
N ILE A 147 13.54 7.16 0.13
CA ILE A 147 14.76 7.84 -0.30
C ILE A 147 15.61 8.16 0.93
N GLY A 148 16.92 8.27 0.72
CA GLY A 148 17.81 8.81 1.75
C GLY A 148 17.40 10.23 2.14
N ASP A 149 17.64 10.60 3.40
CA ASP A 149 17.39 11.96 3.86
C ASP A 149 18.31 12.96 3.16
N LEU A 150 17.74 14.09 2.74
CA LEU A 150 18.50 15.19 2.20
C LEU A 150 19.32 15.84 3.31
N THR A 151 20.56 16.23 3.01
CA THR A 151 21.35 17.04 3.95
C THR A 151 20.68 18.41 4.14
N PRO A 152 20.97 19.16 5.23
CA PRO A 152 20.35 20.47 5.47
C PRO A 152 20.53 21.51 4.35
N ASN A 153 21.47 21.28 3.43
CA ASN A 153 21.76 22.16 2.29
C ASN A 153 21.15 21.63 0.97
N GLU A 154 20.50 20.47 0.98
CA GLU A 154 19.87 19.86 -0.19
C GLU A 154 18.35 20.05 -0.10
N GLU A 155 17.77 20.74 -1.08
CA GLU A 155 16.32 20.94 -1.18
C GLU A 155 15.63 19.82 -1.98
N SER A 156 16.39 19.07 -2.78
CA SER A 156 15.89 17.95 -3.58
C SER A 156 17.01 16.97 -3.94
N LEU A 157 16.63 15.77 -4.37
CA LEU A 157 17.55 14.79 -4.95
C LEU A 157 18.31 15.39 -6.16
N LYS A 158 19.58 15.01 -6.30
CA LYS A 158 20.38 15.37 -7.49
C LYS A 158 19.73 14.79 -8.74
N PRO A 159 19.95 15.39 -9.93
CA PRO A 159 19.33 14.91 -11.18
C PRO A 159 19.55 13.41 -11.43
N GLN A 160 20.77 12.91 -11.21
CA GLN A 160 21.11 11.48 -11.38
C GLN A 160 20.39 10.57 -10.36
N GLU A 161 20.19 11.04 -9.12
CA GLU A 161 19.46 10.29 -8.08
C GLU A 161 17.97 10.23 -8.43
N ARG A 162 17.41 11.30 -9.01
CA ARG A 162 16.02 11.33 -9.51
C ARG A 162 15.81 10.40 -10.69
N GLU A 163 16.71 10.42 -11.68
CA GLU A 163 16.64 9.51 -12.83
C GLU A 163 16.73 8.04 -12.37
N LEU A 164 17.60 7.74 -11.40
CA LEU A 164 17.68 6.40 -10.81
C LEU A 164 16.40 6.03 -10.05
N LEU A 165 15.88 6.91 -9.20
CA LEU A 165 14.62 6.68 -8.48
C LEU A 165 13.48 6.43 -9.45
N GLN A 166 13.35 7.24 -10.49
CA GLN A 166 12.35 7.07 -11.53
C GLN A 166 12.48 5.70 -12.20
N SER A 167 13.70 5.30 -12.58
CA SER A 167 13.94 3.99 -13.18
C SER A 167 13.59 2.83 -12.23
N LEU A 168 13.89 2.96 -10.93
CA LEU A 168 13.51 1.97 -9.91
C LEU A 168 11.98 1.88 -9.78
N CYS A 169 11.31 3.01 -9.61
CA CYS A 169 9.85 3.10 -9.55
C CYS A 169 9.19 2.50 -10.80
N GLU A 170 9.71 2.78 -12.00
CA GLU A 170 9.23 2.18 -13.25
C GLU A 170 9.42 0.67 -13.26
N SER A 171 10.61 0.18 -12.89
CA SER A 171 10.93 -1.25 -12.93
C SER A 171 10.14 -2.10 -11.92
N MET A 172 9.85 -1.52 -10.76
CA MET A 172 9.10 -2.17 -9.68
C MET A 172 7.62 -1.80 -9.71
N CYS A 173 7.22 -0.93 -10.65
CA CYS A 173 5.89 -0.36 -10.77
C CYS A 173 5.37 0.26 -9.46
N LEU A 174 6.23 1.06 -8.85
CA LEU A 174 5.98 1.82 -7.62
C LEU A 174 5.82 3.30 -7.93
N LEU A 175 5.27 4.02 -6.96
CA LEU A 175 5.14 5.48 -7.00
C LEU A 175 6.33 6.15 -6.32
N GLU A 176 6.38 7.48 -6.40
CA GLU A 176 7.45 8.27 -5.78
C GLU A 176 7.57 7.99 -4.28
N TRP A 177 8.81 7.75 -3.86
CA TRP A 177 9.17 7.50 -2.46
C TRP A 177 9.47 8.82 -1.75
N ILE A 178 9.08 8.90 -0.47
CA ILE A 178 9.45 10.01 0.41
C ILE A 178 10.45 9.54 1.45
N SER A 179 11.16 10.46 2.10
CA SER A 179 12.17 10.09 3.10
C SER A 179 11.52 9.64 4.42
N CYS A 180 12.31 8.95 5.26
CA CYS A 180 11.89 8.58 6.61
C CYS A 180 11.49 9.80 7.45
N VAL A 181 12.23 10.91 7.32
CA VAL A 181 11.91 12.17 8.00
C VAL A 181 10.57 12.73 7.54
N HIS A 182 10.27 12.67 6.24
CA HIS A 182 8.98 13.13 5.73
C HIS A 182 7.81 12.30 6.30
N TYR A 183 7.91 10.96 6.30
CA TYR A 183 6.91 10.13 6.99
C TYR A 183 6.78 10.48 8.48
N ALA A 184 7.91 10.68 9.17
CA ALA A 184 7.89 11.06 10.57
C ALA A 184 7.15 12.38 10.80
N ASP A 185 7.31 13.35 9.92
CA ASP A 185 6.63 14.64 10.00
C ASP A 185 5.13 14.53 9.70
N LEU A 186 4.72 13.68 8.76
CA LEU A 186 3.30 13.34 8.54
C LEU A 186 2.67 12.68 9.78
N PHE A 187 3.37 11.79 10.47
CA PHE A 187 2.87 11.21 11.71
C PHE A 187 2.80 12.26 12.84
N LYS A 188 3.82 13.11 12.99
CA LYS A 188 3.83 14.21 13.98
C LYS A 188 2.72 15.23 13.72
N SER A 189 2.36 15.49 12.46
CA SER A 189 1.24 16.40 12.13
C SER A 189 -0.10 15.88 12.65
N HIS A 190 -0.20 14.57 12.91
CA HIS A 190 -1.34 13.92 13.55
C HIS A 190 -1.13 13.73 15.07
N THR A 191 -0.20 14.48 15.68
CA THR A 191 0.17 14.42 17.11
C THR A 191 0.74 13.07 17.57
N MET A 192 1.20 12.23 16.63
CA MET A 192 1.84 10.96 16.97
C MET A 192 3.27 11.17 17.42
N LYS A 193 3.69 10.38 18.42
CA LYS A 193 5.10 10.27 18.81
C LYS A 193 5.79 9.26 17.91
N VAL A 194 6.79 9.70 17.15
CA VAL A 194 7.66 8.83 16.36
C VAL A 194 8.80 8.33 17.24
N LEU A 195 9.03 7.02 17.22
CA LEU A 195 10.12 6.38 17.96
C LEU A 195 11.39 6.35 17.10
N PRO A 196 12.58 6.41 17.73
CA PRO A 196 13.86 6.33 17.03
C PRO A 196 14.11 4.96 16.41
#